data_AF-A0A815UEM4-F1
#
_entry.id   AF-A0A815UEM4-F1
#
_cell.length_a   1.000
_cell.length_b   1.000
_cell.length_c   1.000
_cell.angle_alpha   90.00
_cell.angle_beta   90.00
_cell.angle_gamma   90.00
#
_symmetry.space_group_name_H-M   'P 1'
#
loop_
_entity.id
_entity.type
_entity.pdbx_description
1 polymer ?
#
loop_
_entity_poly.entity_id
_entity_poly.type
_entity_poly.pdbx_seq_one_letter_code
_entity_poly.pdbx_strand_id
1 'polypeptide(L)'
;MKISETILLLIIALISAIAALLCVIGLATPNWAWSSLTWYGLWCTGCSHTSGALAIIAFLLLLISVVLLILLAIKILPNGINFLPFIILFIASIFSLASFASYYVNSSYYSYNLVVAAHFFTYTSAVLLAFWLGGKLSIVNSN
;
A
#
# COMPACT_ATOMS: atom_id res chain seq x y z
N MET A 1 5.12 -27.98 -6.37
CA MET A 1 4.66 -27.65 -5.01
C MET A 1 3.44 -26.74 -5.12
N LYS A 2 2.29 -27.12 -4.56
CA LYS A 2 1.12 -26.23 -4.47
C LYS A 2 1.27 -25.39 -3.20
N ILE A 3 1.41 -24.07 -3.33
CA ILE A 3 1.35 -23.16 -2.18
C ILE A 3 -0.10 -23.22 -1.64
N SER A 4 -0.26 -23.44 -0.33
CA SER A 4 -1.58 -23.41 0.31
C SER A 4 -2.16 -21.99 0.23
N GLU A 5 -3.46 -21.85 -0.04
CA GLU A 5 -4.14 -20.55 -0.15
C GLU A 5 -3.86 -19.64 1.06
N THR A 6 -3.86 -20.23 2.26
CA THR A 6 -3.57 -19.50 3.50
C THR A 6 -2.15 -18.95 3.54
N ILE A 7 -1.18 -19.71 3.02
CA ILE A 7 0.22 -19.26 2.95
C ILE A 7 0.35 -18.07 2.00
N LEU A 8 -0.33 -18.13 0.85
CA LEU A 8 -0.33 -17.02 -0.11
C LEU A 8 -0.95 -15.74 0.50
N LEU A 9 -2.08 -15.85 1.19
CA LEU A 9 -2.72 -14.71 1.86
C LEU A 9 -1.83 -14.10 2.94
N LEU A 10 -1.12 -14.93 3.72
CA LEU A 10 -0.16 -14.44 4.72
C LEU A 10 1.03 -13.73 4.08
N ILE A 11 1.53 -14.21 2.94
CA ILE A 11 2.59 -13.52 2.18
C ILE A 11 2.09 -12.15 1.70
N ILE A 12 0.88 -12.08 1.15
CA ILE A 12 0.28 -10.81 0.70
C ILE A 12 0.10 -9.85 1.89
N ALA A 13 -0.35 -10.35 3.04
CA ALA A 13 -0.48 -9.55 4.26
C ALA A 13 0.88 -9.01 4.74
N LEU A 14 1.93 -9.84 4.69
CA LEU A 14 3.28 -9.43 5.07
C LEU A 14 3.83 -8.34 4.14
N ILE A 15 3.68 -8.50 2.83
CA ILE A 15 4.11 -7.50 1.84
C ILE A 15 3.33 -6.19 2.04
N SER A 16 2.02 -6.27 2.30
CA SER A 16 1.18 -5.10 2.60
C SER A 16 1.59 -4.40 3.90
N ALA A 17 2.00 -5.15 4.93
CA ALA A 17 2.50 -4.60 6.18
C ALA A 17 3.84 -3.88 6.00
N ILE A 18 4.74 -4.45 5.18
CA ILE A 18 5.99 -3.78 4.78
C ILE A 18 5.69 -2.48 4.03
N ALA A 19 4.72 -2.49 3.12
CA ALA A 19 4.29 -1.27 2.43
C ALA A 19 3.78 -0.20 3.41
N ALA A 20 2.96 -0.59 4.40
CA ALA A 20 2.47 0.31 5.43
C ALA A 20 3.61 0.89 6.28
N LEU A 21 4.59 0.06 6.65
CA LEU A 21 5.77 0.48 7.40
C LEU A 21 6.58 1.52 6.62
N LEU A 22 6.87 1.26 5.35
CA LEU A 22 7.61 2.18 4.49
C LEU A 22 6.84 3.50 4.28
N CYS A 23 5.51 3.42 4.15
CA CYS A 23 4.65 4.59 4.03
C CYS A 23 4.72 5.46 5.30
N VAL A 24 4.60 4.87 6.51
CA VAL A 24 4.67 5.63 7.76
C VAL A 24 6.06 6.17 8.05
N ILE A 25 7.13 5.43 7.73
CA ILE A 25 8.51 5.95 7.86
C ILE A 25 8.71 7.11 6.89
N GLY A 26 8.22 7.00 5.66
CA GLY A 26 8.22 8.09 4.69
C GLY A 26 7.48 9.33 5.21
N LEU A 27 6.30 9.14 5.82
CA LEU A 27 5.51 10.22 6.45
C LEU A 27 6.23 10.88 7.64
N ALA A 28 6.87 10.09 8.50
CA ALA A 28 7.48 10.56 9.73
C ALA A 28 8.85 11.21 9.52
N THR A 29 9.55 10.87 8.43
CA THR A 29 10.88 11.42 8.16
C THR A 29 10.79 12.79 7.48
N PRO A 30 11.47 13.82 8.02
CA PRO A 30 11.78 15.00 7.23
C PRO A 30 12.73 14.59 6.09
N ASN A 31 12.73 15.34 4.98
CA ASN A 31 13.44 15.08 3.70
C ASN A 31 12.51 14.74 2.53
N TRP A 32 11.38 15.43 2.42
CA TRP A 32 10.53 15.34 1.24
C TRP A 32 11.00 16.27 0.12
N ALA A 33 11.50 17.45 0.50
CA ALA A 33 12.07 18.43 -0.41
C ALA A 33 13.22 19.19 0.28
N TRP A 34 14.22 19.59 -0.52
CA TRP A 34 15.25 20.54 -0.10
C TRP A 34 14.86 21.94 -0.59
N SER A 35 14.81 22.93 0.30
CA SER A 35 14.75 24.33 -0.13
C SER A 35 15.83 25.13 0.58
N SER A 36 16.69 25.74 -0.24
CA SER A 36 17.76 26.72 0.03
C SER A 36 18.74 26.40 1.18
N LEU A 37 18.30 26.09 2.40
CA LEU A 37 19.16 25.81 3.57
C LEU A 37 18.57 24.79 4.57
N THR A 38 17.36 24.27 4.35
CA THR A 38 16.69 23.37 5.32
C THR A 38 15.92 22.25 4.63
N TRP A 39 15.90 21.10 5.32
CA TRP A 39 15.10 19.95 4.94
C TRP A 39 13.65 20.16 5.38
N TYR A 40 12.72 20.17 4.42
CA TYR A 40 11.31 20.27 4.74
C TYR A 40 10.72 18.88 4.93
N GLY A 41 10.08 18.69 6.09
CA GLY A 41 9.18 17.59 6.32
C GLY A 41 7.82 17.85 5.68
N LEU A 42 7.00 16.80 5.66
CA LEU A 42 5.62 16.83 5.15
C LEU A 42 4.71 17.84 5.85
N TRP A 43 5.09 18.28 7.06
CA TRP A 43 4.33 19.17 7.94
C TRP A 43 4.86 20.61 7.94
N CYS A 44 5.55 21.01 6.87
CA CYS A 44 6.02 22.38 6.66
C CYS A 44 4.85 23.39 6.66
N THR A 45 4.93 24.45 7.47
CA THR A 45 4.01 25.59 7.41
C THR A 45 4.38 26.51 6.23
N GLY A 46 3.47 26.69 5.28
CA GLY A 46 3.67 27.57 4.11
C GLY A 46 4.17 26.87 2.83
N CYS A 47 4.42 25.55 2.88
CA CYS A 47 4.70 24.78 1.66
C CYS A 47 3.39 24.40 0.96
N SER A 48 3.32 24.61 -0.36
CA SER A 48 2.15 24.28 -1.19
C SER A 48 2.05 22.77 -1.48
N HIS A 49 1.85 21.92 -0.48
CA HIS A 49 1.78 20.47 -0.75
C HIS A 49 0.58 19.77 -0.11
N THR A 50 -0.25 19.20 -0.98
CA THR A 50 -1.41 18.33 -0.73
C THR A 50 -1.03 16.87 -0.43
N SER A 51 0.26 16.55 -0.47
CA SER A 51 0.82 15.19 -0.39
C SER A 51 0.58 14.47 0.95
N GLY A 52 0.58 15.20 2.06
CA GLY A 52 0.49 14.60 3.40
C GLY A 52 -0.82 13.90 3.65
N ALA A 53 -1.93 14.53 3.31
CA ALA A 53 -3.25 13.95 3.44
C ALA A 53 -3.39 12.68 2.58
N LEU A 54 -2.85 12.68 1.36
CA LEU A 54 -2.90 11.53 0.45
C LEU A 54 -2.10 10.33 0.99
N ALA A 55 -0.89 10.57 1.49
CA ALA A 55 -0.08 9.51 2.10
C ALA A 55 -0.69 8.99 3.42
N ILE A 56 -1.32 9.85 4.24
CA ILE A 56 -2.05 9.41 5.44
C ILE A 56 -3.22 8.51 5.07
N ILE A 57 -4.02 8.90 4.06
CA ILE A 57 -5.13 8.08 3.56
C ILE A 57 -4.60 6.73 3.04
N ALA A 58 -3.50 6.73 2.26
CA ALA A 58 -2.87 5.50 1.78
C ALA A 58 -2.44 4.58 2.92
N PHE A 59 -1.81 5.14 3.97
CA PHE A 59 -1.38 4.39 5.15
C PHE A 59 -2.58 3.75 5.89
N LEU A 60 -3.65 4.52 6.12
CA LEU A 60 -4.85 4.00 6.79
C LEU A 60 -5.50 2.86 5.98
N LEU A 61 -5.59 3.00 4.66
CA LEU A 61 -6.10 1.95 3.79
C LEU A 61 -5.22 0.70 3.82
N LEU A 62 -3.89 0.85 3.87
CA LEU A 62 -2.97 -0.28 4.01
C LEU A 62 -3.16 -1.02 5.33
N LEU A 63 -3.33 -0.31 6.46
CA LEU A 63 -3.63 -0.93 7.75
C LEU A 63 -4.93 -1.74 7.71
N ILE A 64 -6.00 -1.15 7.16
CA ILE A 64 -7.30 -1.83 7.02
C ILE A 64 -7.13 -3.08 6.14
N SER A 65 -6.40 -2.98 5.03
CA SER A 65 -6.15 -4.12 4.16
C SER A 65 -5.38 -5.24 4.86
N VAL A 66 -4.34 -4.92 5.63
CA VAL A 66 -3.57 -5.93 6.40
C VAL A 66 -4.48 -6.68 7.36
N VAL A 67 -5.32 -5.96 8.12
CA VAL A 67 -6.27 -6.57 9.05
C VAL A 67 -7.24 -7.49 8.29
N LEU A 68 -7.82 -7.03 7.18
CA LEU A 68 -8.75 -7.84 6.40
C LEU A 68 -8.07 -9.09 5.80
N LEU A 69 -6.83 -8.98 5.33
CA LEU A 69 -6.08 -10.13 4.81
C LEU A 69 -5.80 -11.18 5.89
N ILE A 70 -5.47 -10.74 7.12
CA ILE A 70 -5.28 -11.64 8.26
C ILE A 70 -6.61 -12.33 8.62
N LEU A 71 -7.70 -11.57 8.71
CA LEU A 71 -9.03 -12.13 8.98
C LEU A 71 -9.47 -13.13 7.90
N LEU A 72 -9.13 -12.86 6.63
CA LEU A 72 -9.39 -13.75 5.51
C LEU A 72 -8.53 -15.02 5.59
N ALA A 73 -7.26 -14.90 5.96
CA ALA A 73 -6.36 -16.04 6.13
C ALA A 73 -6.83 -17.00 7.23
N ILE A 74 -7.41 -16.47 8.31
CA ILE A 74 -7.98 -17.24 9.44
C ILE A 74 -9.41 -17.75 9.14
N LYS A 75 -9.97 -17.42 7.96
CA LYS A 75 -11.33 -17.81 7.51
C LYS A 75 -12.47 -17.28 8.40
N ILE A 76 -12.27 -16.10 9.00
CA ILE A 76 -13.30 -15.42 9.81
C ILE A 76 -14.28 -14.67 8.89
N LEU A 77 -13.81 -14.15 7.76
CA LEU A 77 -14.62 -13.38 6.83
C LEU A 77 -15.51 -14.28 5.94
N PRO A 78 -16.75 -13.88 5.65
CA PRO A 78 -17.62 -14.60 4.73
C PRO A 78 -17.07 -14.50 3.30
N ASN A 79 -17.23 -15.60 2.54
CA ASN A 79 -16.68 -15.74 1.18
C ASN A 79 -17.13 -14.63 0.20
N GLY A 80 -18.28 -13.99 0.44
CA GLY A 80 -18.79 -12.90 -0.39
C GLY A 80 -17.97 -11.60 -0.33
N ILE A 81 -17.07 -11.46 0.66
CA ILE A 81 -16.30 -10.23 0.91
C ILE A 81 -14.81 -10.41 0.53
N ASN A 82 -14.45 -11.54 -0.08
CA ASN A 82 -13.07 -11.87 -0.44
C ASN A 82 -12.41 -10.86 -1.40
N PHE A 83 -13.20 -10.10 -2.16
CA PHE A 83 -12.71 -9.06 -3.09
C PHE A 83 -12.42 -7.71 -2.41
N LEU A 84 -12.93 -7.47 -1.21
CA LEU A 84 -12.81 -6.19 -0.52
C LEU A 84 -11.34 -5.78 -0.25
N PRO A 85 -10.43 -6.68 0.20
CA PRO A 85 -9.04 -6.31 0.41
C PRO A 85 -8.35 -5.90 -0.90
N PHE A 86 -8.77 -6.46 -2.04
CA PHE A 86 -8.24 -6.08 -3.35
C PHE A 86 -8.62 -4.64 -3.72
N ILE A 87 -9.88 -4.26 -3.55
CA ILE A 87 -10.32 -2.88 -3.81
C ILE A 87 -9.55 -1.90 -2.92
N ILE A 88 -9.40 -2.22 -1.64
CA ILE A 88 -8.71 -1.36 -0.69
C ILE A 88 -7.22 -1.21 -1.06
N LEU A 89 -6.53 -2.31 -1.40
CA LEU A 89 -5.14 -2.25 -1.88
C LEU A 89 -5.00 -1.44 -3.17
N PHE A 90 -5.94 -1.59 -4.10
CA PHE A 90 -5.92 -0.86 -5.35
C PHE A 90 -6.06 0.65 -5.12
N ILE A 91 -7.02 1.06 -4.28
CA ILE A 91 -7.21 2.46 -3.91
C ILE A 91 -6.00 3.00 -3.13
N ALA A 92 -5.44 2.22 -2.20
CA ALA A 92 -4.24 2.59 -1.47
C ALA A 92 -3.04 2.82 -2.41
N SER A 93 -2.89 2.00 -3.45
CA SER A 93 -1.86 2.16 -4.47
C SER A 93 -2.01 3.48 -5.23
N ILE A 94 -3.24 3.87 -5.60
CA ILE A 94 -3.54 5.15 -6.27
C ILE A 94 -3.17 6.33 -5.37
N PHE A 95 -3.55 6.31 -4.10
CA PHE A 95 -3.21 7.40 -3.17
C PHE A 95 -1.70 7.51 -2.92
N SER A 96 -1.01 6.37 -2.79
CA SER A 96 0.45 6.35 -2.68
C SER A 96 1.11 6.92 -3.94
N LEU A 97 0.61 6.55 -5.14
CA LEU A 97 1.04 7.10 -6.42
C LEU A 97 0.85 8.61 -6.51
N ALA A 98 -0.35 9.10 -6.17
CA ALA A 98 -0.67 10.52 -6.17
C ALA A 98 0.23 11.30 -5.19
N SER A 99 0.54 10.72 -4.03
CA SER A 99 1.42 11.33 -3.03
C SER A 99 2.80 11.60 -3.59
N PHE A 100 3.48 10.63 -4.18
CA PHE A 100 4.84 10.86 -4.70
C PHE A 100 4.84 11.61 -6.05
N ALA A 101 3.83 11.39 -6.92
CA ALA A 101 3.71 12.11 -8.19
C ALA A 101 3.58 13.64 -7.97
N SER A 102 2.99 14.06 -6.85
CA SER A 102 2.92 15.49 -6.48
C SER A 102 4.28 16.14 -6.18
N TYR A 103 5.35 15.36 -5.99
CA TYR A 103 6.72 15.82 -5.69
C TYR A 103 7.74 15.53 -6.80
N TYR A 104 7.30 15.18 -8.00
CA TYR A 104 8.17 14.71 -9.10
C TYR A 104 9.26 15.71 -9.55
N VAL A 105 9.23 16.95 -9.06
CA VAL A 105 10.28 17.95 -9.34
C VAL A 105 11.51 17.67 -8.45
N ASN A 106 12.44 16.85 -8.95
CA ASN A 106 13.82 16.71 -8.46
C ASN A 106 14.05 15.99 -7.10
N SER A 107 13.28 14.95 -6.77
CA SER A 107 13.41 14.26 -5.49
C SER A 107 14.23 12.95 -5.56
N SER A 108 15.54 13.03 -5.32
CA SER A 108 16.38 11.86 -4.96
C SER A 108 16.35 11.57 -3.45
N TYR A 109 15.35 12.07 -2.75
CA TYR A 109 15.35 12.13 -1.30
C TYR A 109 14.83 10.84 -0.64
N TYR A 110 15.36 10.55 0.55
CA TYR A 110 15.10 9.31 1.28
C TYR A 110 13.60 9.05 1.49
N SER A 111 12.84 10.05 1.95
CA SER A 111 11.39 9.92 2.21
C SER A 111 10.57 9.69 0.94
N TYR A 112 10.96 10.32 -0.18
CA TYR A 112 10.36 10.08 -1.50
C TYR A 112 10.56 8.62 -1.94
N ASN A 113 11.80 8.12 -1.86
CA ASN A 113 12.12 6.74 -2.23
C ASN A 113 11.37 5.70 -1.39
N LEU A 114 11.15 5.99 -0.10
CA LEU A 114 10.36 5.13 0.77
C LEU A 114 8.89 5.03 0.34
N VAL A 115 8.27 6.15 -0.09
CA VAL A 115 6.87 6.14 -0.54
C VAL A 115 6.73 5.50 -1.92
N VAL A 116 7.71 5.67 -2.82
CA VAL A 116 7.78 4.92 -4.08
C VAL A 116 7.89 3.42 -3.82
N ALA A 117 8.76 3.00 -2.89
CA ALA A 117 8.86 1.60 -2.48
C ALA A 117 7.54 1.09 -1.87
N ALA A 118 6.89 1.88 -1.01
CA ALA A 118 5.59 1.55 -0.45
C ALA A 118 4.53 1.34 -1.55
N HIS A 119 4.49 2.20 -2.57
CA HIS A 119 3.62 2.00 -3.73
C HIS A 119 3.91 0.68 -4.45
N PHE A 120 5.17 0.38 -4.73
CA PHE A 120 5.56 -0.86 -5.42
C PHE A 120 5.11 -2.12 -4.67
N PHE A 121 5.32 -2.17 -3.35
CA PHE A 121 4.86 -3.29 -2.51
C PHE A 121 3.33 -3.37 -2.42
N THR A 122 2.65 -2.22 -2.35
CA THR A 122 1.17 -2.16 -2.37
C THR A 122 0.61 -2.72 -3.67
N TYR A 123 1.17 -2.28 -4.81
CA TYR A 123 0.78 -2.74 -6.13
C TYR A 123 1.05 -4.24 -6.31
N THR A 124 2.23 -4.71 -5.89
CA THR A 124 2.58 -6.14 -5.93
C THR A 124 1.58 -6.97 -5.11
N SER A 125 1.20 -6.50 -3.92
CA SER A 125 0.19 -7.16 -3.09
C SER A 125 -1.17 -7.23 -3.78
N ALA A 126 -1.59 -6.14 -4.44
CA ALA A 126 -2.83 -6.10 -5.19
C ALA A 126 -2.84 -7.10 -6.37
N VAL A 127 -1.73 -7.18 -7.11
CA VAL A 127 -1.57 -8.13 -8.24
C VAL A 127 -1.61 -9.58 -7.74
N LEU A 128 -0.88 -9.91 -6.67
CA LEU A 128 -0.89 -11.25 -6.09
C LEU A 128 -2.29 -11.65 -5.58
N LEU A 129 -3.01 -10.70 -4.99
CA LEU A 129 -4.37 -10.93 -4.52
C LEU A 129 -5.35 -11.11 -5.69
N ALA A 130 -5.21 -10.33 -6.75
CA ALA A 130 -5.99 -10.50 -7.98
C ALA A 130 -5.75 -11.88 -8.61
N PHE A 131 -4.50 -12.35 -8.63
CA PHE A 131 -4.16 -13.69 -9.10
C PHE A 131 -4.83 -14.78 -8.26
N TRP A 132 -4.82 -14.65 -6.93
CA TRP A 132 -5.52 -15.57 -6.03
C TRP A 132 -7.04 -15.59 -6.27
N LEU A 133 -7.66 -14.41 -6.43
CA LEU A 133 -9.08 -14.28 -6.73
C LEU A 133 -9.45 -14.91 -8.09
N GLY A 134 -8.64 -14.66 -9.13
CA GLY A 134 -8.81 -15.24 -10.46
C GLY A 134 -8.66 -16.77 -10.46
N GLY A 135 -7.72 -17.29 -9.68
CA GLY A 135 -7.57 -18.73 -9.46
C GLY A 135 -8.81 -19.37 -8.83
N LYS A 136 -9.44 -18.70 -7.85
CA LYS A 136 -10.70 -19.17 -7.25
C LYS A 136 -11.87 -19.18 -8.23
N LEU A 137 -12.01 -18.14 -9.06
CA LEU A 137 -13.08 -18.04 -10.06
C LEU A 137 -12.98 -19.14 -11.12
N SER A 138 -11.75 -19.48 -11.55
CA SER A 138 -11.50 -20.56 -12.51
C SER A 138 -11.96 -21.93 -11.99
N ILE A 139 -11.67 -22.23 -10.72
CA ILE A 139 -12.06 -23.51 -10.08
C ILE A 139 -13.58 -23.63 -9.95
N VAL A 140 -14.29 -22.53 -9.68
CA VAL A 140 -15.75 -22.53 -9.57
C VAL A 140 -16.42 -22.80 -10.92
N ASN A 141 -15.87 -22.28 -12.02
CA ASN A 141 -16.42 -22.50 -13.37
C ASN A 141 -16.09 -23.87 -13.97
N SER A 142 -15.18 -24.64 -13.34
CA SER A 142 -14.79 -25.99 -13.80
C SER A 142 -15.57 -27.14 -13.14
N ASN A 143 -16.49 -26.83 -12.22
CA ASN A 143 -17.39 -27.78 -11.55
C ASN A 143 -18.84 -27.52 -11.96
#